data_AF-A0A7S2WF54-F1
#
_entry.id   AF-A0A7S2WF54-F1
#
_cell.length_a   1.000
_cell.length_b   1.000
_cell.length_c   1.000
_cell.angle_alpha   90.00
_cell.angle_beta   90.00
_cell.angle_gamma   90.00
#
_symmetry.space_group_name_H-M   'P 1'
#
loop_
_entity.id
_entity.type
_entity.pdbx_description
1 polymer ?
#
loop_
_entity_poly.entity_id
_entity_poly.type
_entity_poly.pdbx_seq_one_letter_code
_entity_poly.pdbx_strand_id
1 'polypeptide(L)'
;DGLLFTHKSGETYKRYDNYGTDRLFSMVNKAKCSTAPAVIIAVGGGVNGNCIGLIAAMTNCDFVEVPTTPMHYNDAVTSAKKAFSLVIKDKILSKNILGAFYLPQLAFCINEWLLTISSANAHATVGEATKTMNMLGIANSAVGAADFHNILGATEFASDFTKILSEVEGFDKLIEFIESPSTLKKKRNIIAIGKRIASLRDTTEDYRETTTLVKSSTPKGLGNGFSSMPSMASMNSLSESSSDSEDDQEEDLQFLIQERKELMKSFRGSFSNISNESKQSILSFLTTINREIVCAKAMFLAYSDPFEKYRALLFEYAHTLGHGVEAFANDLYLKARQCNFEIPTDALRLHGQCVGMAVLWAGEMSKNLGKLEGEGFMLHQSLPYLFNRAGGFSFAPLRDLCNDLGVGKEEFCEGVLQVVRRDNKRGYCNCSDPKKSVDQLVMKRPGKMLGSDDPNAEVRYLVEVDEDWQKRVLIKAFEGEFDKVADLRQGELTFVSCAEKTRMKLESSSKSVAMHIRKCLLSEYAKDVETGM
;
A
#
# COMPACT_ATOMS: atom_id res chain seq x y z
N ASP A 1 2.08 -18.07 27.34
CA ASP A 1 1.22 -18.53 26.23
C ASP A 1 0.90 -17.40 25.28
N GLY A 2 0.97 -17.65 23.97
CA GLY A 2 0.55 -16.69 22.94
C GLY A 2 -0.88 -16.97 22.50
N LEU A 3 -1.66 -15.92 22.26
CA LEU A 3 -3.05 -16.00 21.82
C LEU A 3 -3.15 -15.45 20.38
N LEU A 4 -3.73 -16.23 19.46
CA LEU A 4 -3.89 -15.81 18.06
C LEU A 4 -5.25 -15.14 17.85
N PHE A 5 -5.25 -13.94 17.28
CA PHE A 5 -6.44 -13.24 16.82
C PHE A 5 -6.39 -13.08 15.30
N THR A 6 -7.52 -13.35 14.63
CA THR A 6 -7.68 -13.19 13.19
C THR A 6 -8.83 -12.25 12.89
N HIS A 7 -8.73 -11.52 11.78
CA HIS A 7 -9.73 -10.52 11.39
C HIS A 7 -9.87 -10.47 9.87
N LYS A 8 -10.94 -9.86 9.36
CA LYS A 8 -11.09 -9.61 7.92
C LYS A 8 -10.11 -8.53 7.46
N SER A 9 -9.57 -8.69 6.26
CA SER A 9 -8.54 -7.82 5.68
C SER A 9 -9.10 -6.89 4.61
N GLY A 10 -8.46 -5.73 4.41
CA GLY A 10 -8.84 -4.71 3.43
C GLY A 10 -9.27 -3.40 4.09
N GLU A 11 -9.19 -2.30 3.33
CA GLU A 11 -9.46 -0.95 3.85
C GLU A 11 -10.90 -0.77 4.33
N THR A 12 -11.88 -1.45 3.72
CA THR A 12 -13.28 -1.46 4.19
C THR A 12 -13.48 -2.15 5.54
N TYR A 13 -12.54 -2.99 5.96
CA TYR A 13 -12.52 -3.63 7.28
C TYR A 13 -11.65 -2.88 8.30
N LYS A 14 -11.06 -1.74 7.92
CA LYS A 14 -10.30 -0.86 8.80
C LYS A 14 -11.21 -0.06 9.74
N ARG A 15 -12.05 -0.75 10.52
CA ARG A 15 -13.06 -0.17 11.40
C ARG A 15 -13.04 -0.86 12.77
N TYR A 16 -13.48 -0.14 13.80
CA TYR A 16 -13.45 -0.60 15.19
C TYR A 16 -14.06 -2.00 15.35
N ASP A 17 -15.27 -2.23 14.86
CA ASP A 17 -16.02 -3.49 15.07
C ASP A 17 -15.30 -4.75 14.56
N ASN A 18 -14.35 -4.62 13.62
CA ASN A 18 -13.60 -5.76 13.08
C ASN A 18 -12.41 -6.16 13.99
N TYR A 19 -11.94 -5.25 14.84
CA TYR A 19 -10.76 -5.46 15.70
C TYR A 19 -11.12 -5.42 17.18
N GLY A 20 -11.95 -4.48 17.62
CA GLY A 20 -12.40 -4.31 19.01
C GLY A 20 -13.47 -5.31 19.45
N THR A 21 -13.24 -6.60 19.25
CA THR A 21 -14.18 -7.67 19.63
C THR A 21 -14.04 -8.08 21.10
N ASP A 22 -15.12 -8.57 21.72
CA ASP A 22 -15.10 -9.10 23.09
C ASP A 22 -14.06 -10.20 23.27
N ARG A 23 -13.86 -11.02 22.23
CA ARG A 23 -12.82 -12.05 22.19
C ARG A 23 -11.42 -11.44 22.35
N LEU A 24 -11.07 -10.43 21.55
CA LEU A 24 -9.76 -9.78 21.64
C LEU A 24 -9.57 -9.14 23.03
N PHE A 25 -10.55 -8.40 23.52
CA PHE A 25 -10.44 -7.75 24.83
C PHE A 25 -10.38 -8.76 25.98
N SER A 26 -11.07 -9.90 25.87
CA SER A 26 -10.95 -11.01 26.83
C SER A 26 -9.54 -11.61 26.82
N MET A 27 -8.93 -11.76 25.64
CA MET A 27 -7.54 -12.21 25.50
C MET A 27 -6.56 -11.21 26.13
N VAL A 28 -6.75 -9.90 25.88
CA VAL A 28 -5.94 -8.83 26.48
C VAL A 28 -6.10 -8.81 28.01
N ASN A 29 -7.33 -8.91 28.52
CA ASN A 29 -7.60 -8.96 29.95
C ASN A 29 -6.93 -10.17 30.60
N LYS A 30 -7.05 -11.36 29.99
CA LYS A 30 -6.38 -12.57 30.46
C LYS A 30 -4.85 -12.41 30.49
N ALA A 31 -4.27 -11.79 29.46
CA ALA A 31 -2.83 -11.51 29.41
C ALA A 31 -2.40 -10.55 30.53
N LYS A 32 -3.18 -9.49 30.79
CA LYS A 32 -2.92 -8.53 31.87
C LYS A 32 -3.10 -9.06 33.28
N CYS A 33 -3.92 -10.10 33.46
CA CYS A 33 -4.01 -10.80 34.74
C CYS A 33 -2.73 -11.58 35.08
N SER A 34 -1.82 -11.77 34.11
CA SER A 34 -0.47 -12.27 34.39
C SER A 34 0.41 -11.15 34.96
N THR A 35 1.43 -11.50 35.74
CA THR A 35 2.39 -10.51 36.31
C THR A 35 3.34 -9.91 35.27
N ALA A 36 3.18 -10.22 33.97
CA ALA A 36 4.03 -9.77 32.88
C ALA A 36 3.31 -8.73 32.00
N PRO A 37 4.05 -7.81 31.34
CA PRO A 37 3.47 -6.89 30.38
C PRO A 37 2.85 -7.65 29.21
N ALA A 38 1.64 -7.23 28.79
CA ALA A 38 0.99 -7.79 27.62
C ALA A 38 1.60 -7.18 26.34
N VAL A 39 1.99 -8.04 25.40
CA VAL A 39 2.56 -7.64 24.11
C VAL A 39 1.61 -8.03 22.98
N ILE A 40 1.28 -7.07 22.12
CA ILE A 40 0.51 -7.26 20.90
C ILE A 40 1.45 -7.25 19.70
N ILE A 41 1.38 -8.32 18.89
CA ILE A 41 2.22 -8.49 17.70
C ILE A 41 1.36 -8.42 16.44
N ALA A 42 1.54 -7.36 15.64
CA ALA A 42 0.83 -7.16 14.37
C ALA A 42 1.54 -7.86 13.21
N VAL A 43 1.05 -9.03 12.82
CA VAL A 43 1.54 -9.73 11.62
C VAL A 43 0.61 -9.45 10.45
N GLY A 44 0.97 -8.50 9.58
CA GLY A 44 0.13 -8.16 8.42
C GLY A 44 0.58 -6.94 7.62
N GLY A 45 -0.30 -6.43 6.77
CA GLY A 45 -0.11 -5.14 6.09
C GLY A 45 -0.51 -3.93 6.97
N GLY A 46 -0.39 -2.72 6.43
CA GLY A 46 -0.60 -1.48 7.19
C GLY A 46 -2.02 -1.28 7.73
N VAL A 47 -3.04 -1.94 7.16
CA VAL A 47 -4.39 -1.97 7.75
C VAL A 47 -4.36 -2.67 9.12
N ASN A 48 -3.72 -3.83 9.21
CA ASN A 48 -3.60 -4.56 10.47
C ASN A 48 -2.77 -3.76 11.47
N GLY A 49 -1.57 -3.29 11.08
CA GLY A 49 -0.69 -2.50 11.93
C GLY A 49 -1.37 -1.26 12.52
N ASN A 50 -2.11 -0.51 11.70
CA ASN A 50 -2.88 0.66 12.15
C ASN A 50 -3.96 0.31 13.16
N CYS A 51 -4.78 -0.69 12.85
CA CYS A 51 -5.92 -1.05 13.70
C CYS A 51 -5.49 -1.67 15.02
N ILE A 52 -4.61 -2.68 14.97
CA ILE A 52 -4.19 -3.39 16.19
C ILE A 52 -3.20 -2.55 17.00
N GLY A 53 -2.42 -1.67 16.36
CA GLY A 53 -1.61 -0.66 17.04
C GLY A 53 -2.45 0.34 17.81
N LEU A 54 -3.61 0.75 17.27
CA LEU A 54 -4.56 1.59 18.01
C LEU A 54 -5.17 0.85 19.20
N ILE A 55 -5.52 -0.43 19.03
CA ILE A 55 -5.97 -1.26 20.15
C ILE A 55 -4.87 -1.39 21.22
N ALA A 56 -3.62 -1.59 20.81
CA ALA A 56 -2.48 -1.62 21.74
C ALA A 56 -2.32 -0.30 22.51
N ALA A 57 -2.44 0.83 21.82
CA ALA A 57 -2.42 2.16 22.44
C ALA A 57 -3.55 2.33 23.47
N MET A 58 -4.80 2.01 23.10
CA MET A 58 -5.97 2.13 23.97
C MET A 58 -5.93 1.18 25.16
N THR A 59 -5.30 0.02 24.99
CA THR A 59 -5.18 -0.99 26.05
C THR A 59 -3.85 -0.91 26.80
N ASN A 60 -2.98 0.05 26.52
CA ASN A 60 -1.65 0.16 27.15
C ASN A 60 -0.86 -1.17 27.12
N CYS A 61 -0.83 -1.81 25.95
CA CYS A 61 -0.01 -3.00 25.68
C CYS A 61 1.22 -2.60 24.87
N ASP A 62 2.35 -3.27 25.10
CA ASP A 62 3.50 -3.15 24.21
C ASP A 62 3.12 -3.63 22.80
N PHE A 63 3.73 -3.03 21.79
CA PHE A 63 3.35 -3.18 20.40
C PHE A 63 4.56 -3.49 19.52
N VAL A 64 4.44 -4.59 18.78
CA VAL A 64 5.46 -5.05 17.83
C VAL A 64 4.83 -5.20 16.46
N GLU A 65 5.49 -4.70 15.43
CA GLU A 65 5.06 -4.85 14.05
C GLU A 65 5.86 -5.92 13.31
N VAL A 66 5.18 -6.73 12.51
CA VAL A 66 5.78 -7.71 11.59
C VAL A 66 5.16 -7.44 10.22
N PRO A 67 5.69 -6.45 9.47
CA PRO A 67 5.12 -6.05 8.20
C PRO A 67 5.23 -7.18 7.16
N THR A 68 4.09 -7.57 6.58
CA THR A 68 4.00 -8.62 5.56
C THR A 68 3.70 -8.07 4.16
N THR A 69 3.53 -6.76 4.05
CA THR A 69 3.42 -6.06 2.77
C THR A 69 4.52 -5.02 2.68
N PRO A 70 5.05 -4.72 1.50
CA PRO A 70 6.11 -3.73 1.37
C PRO A 70 5.65 -2.35 1.84
N MET A 71 4.39 -1.98 1.57
CA MET A 71 3.82 -0.70 2.02
C MET A 71 3.73 -0.59 3.54
N HIS A 72 3.56 -1.72 4.25
CA HIS A 72 3.67 -1.68 5.71
C HIS A 72 5.12 -1.51 6.14
N TYR A 73 6.04 -2.24 5.50
CA TYR A 73 7.46 -2.20 5.80
C TYR A 73 8.01 -0.77 5.62
N ASN A 74 7.82 -0.20 4.44
CA ASN A 74 8.53 1.01 4.02
C ASN A 74 7.85 2.33 4.43
N ASP A 75 6.57 2.29 4.81
CA ASP A 75 5.79 3.47 5.14
C ASP A 75 5.20 3.36 6.54
N ALA A 76 4.19 2.51 6.73
CA ALA A 76 3.40 2.51 7.96
C ALA A 76 4.19 2.11 9.23
N VAL A 77 5.27 1.34 9.12
CA VAL A 77 6.18 1.05 10.25
C VAL A 77 6.91 2.30 10.76
N THR A 78 7.14 3.29 9.88
CA THR A 78 7.86 4.52 10.25
C THR A 78 6.95 5.62 10.79
N SER A 79 5.62 5.45 10.70
CA SER A 79 4.65 6.41 11.22
C SER A 79 4.10 5.96 12.58
N ALA A 80 4.00 6.91 13.51
CA ALA A 80 3.33 6.70 14.79
C ALA A 80 1.80 6.66 14.64
N LYS A 81 1.24 7.07 13.51
CA LYS A 81 -0.20 7.18 13.32
C LYS A 81 -0.86 5.81 13.27
N LYS A 82 -1.73 5.52 14.25
CA LYS A 82 -2.55 4.31 14.31
C LYS A 82 -4.03 4.71 14.32
N ALA A 83 -4.81 4.20 13.37
CA ALA A 83 -6.16 4.72 13.14
C ALA A 83 -7.13 3.71 12.52
N PHE A 84 -8.42 3.90 12.83
CA PHE A 84 -9.55 3.37 12.10
C PHE A 84 -10.09 4.39 11.08
N SER A 85 -10.64 3.88 9.99
CA SER A 85 -11.40 4.62 8.99
C SER A 85 -12.89 4.61 9.34
N LEU A 86 -13.62 5.64 8.93
CA LEU A 86 -15.09 5.67 8.98
C LEU A 86 -15.63 4.96 7.75
N VAL A 87 -16.18 3.76 7.95
CA VAL A 87 -16.79 2.95 6.91
C VAL A 87 -18.27 2.79 7.20
N ILE A 88 -19.13 3.21 6.27
CA ILE A 88 -20.59 3.08 6.37
C ILE A 88 -21.08 2.34 5.14
N LYS A 89 -21.81 1.22 5.33
CA LYS A 89 -22.34 0.37 4.25
C LYS A 89 -21.26 0.03 3.20
N ASP A 90 -20.11 -0.42 3.68
CA ASP A 90 -18.91 -0.76 2.88
C ASP A 90 -18.30 0.37 2.03
N LYS A 91 -18.76 1.61 2.22
CA LYS A 91 -18.15 2.81 1.67
C LYS A 91 -17.22 3.46 2.70
N ILE A 92 -15.98 3.74 2.31
CA ILE A 92 -15.03 4.51 3.12
C ILE A 92 -15.41 5.99 2.99
N LEU A 93 -15.97 6.59 4.05
CA LEU A 93 -16.32 8.01 4.07
C LEU A 93 -15.14 8.89 4.47
N SER A 94 -14.27 8.38 5.33
CA SER A 94 -13.06 9.07 5.74
C SER A 94 -12.00 8.05 6.16
N LYS A 95 -10.80 8.17 5.60
CA LYS A 95 -9.66 7.32 5.98
C LYS A 95 -9.04 7.84 7.29
N ASN A 96 -8.67 6.94 8.18
CA ASN A 96 -7.85 7.25 9.37
C ASN A 96 -8.41 8.35 10.30
N ILE A 97 -9.72 8.48 10.41
CA ILE A 97 -10.37 9.58 11.15
C ILE A 97 -10.31 9.42 12.67
N LEU A 98 -10.32 8.20 13.19
CA LEU A 98 -10.28 7.91 14.62
C LEU A 98 -8.96 7.22 14.95
N GLY A 99 -8.08 7.85 15.72
CA GLY A 99 -6.76 7.29 15.96
C GLY A 99 -5.97 7.91 17.10
N ALA A 100 -4.74 7.44 17.24
CA ALA A 100 -3.75 7.90 18.20
C ALA A 100 -2.35 7.86 17.54
N PHE A 101 -1.38 8.54 18.16
CA PHE A 101 0.03 8.39 17.83
C PHE A 101 0.66 7.41 18.81
N TYR A 102 1.02 6.22 18.34
CA TYR A 102 1.60 5.15 19.14
C TYR A 102 2.69 4.43 18.36
N LEU A 103 3.92 4.49 18.88
CA LEU A 103 5.10 3.90 18.25
C LEU A 103 5.22 2.42 18.63
N PRO A 104 5.57 1.53 17.69
CA PRO A 104 5.98 0.18 18.02
C PRO A 104 7.33 0.19 18.76
N GLN A 105 7.48 -0.69 19.74
CA GLN A 105 8.77 -0.93 20.41
C GLN A 105 9.76 -1.65 19.49
N LEU A 106 9.25 -2.43 18.52
CA LEU A 106 10.07 -3.18 17.57
C LEU A 106 9.29 -3.45 16.26
N ALA A 107 9.99 -3.41 15.14
CA ALA A 107 9.49 -3.86 13.84
C ALA A 107 10.40 -4.98 13.28
N PHE A 108 9.84 -6.16 13.03
CA PHE A 108 10.53 -7.30 12.40
C PHE A 108 10.32 -7.30 10.90
N CYS A 109 11.22 -6.65 10.19
CA CYS A 109 11.06 -6.45 8.76
C CYS A 109 11.84 -7.50 7.95
N ILE A 110 11.12 -8.49 7.40
CA ILE A 110 11.69 -9.70 6.79
C ILE A 110 11.37 -9.74 5.30
N ASN A 111 12.38 -9.66 4.44
CA ASN A 111 12.21 -9.55 2.99
C ASN A 111 11.55 -10.79 2.36
N GLU A 112 11.77 -11.98 2.90
CA GLU A 112 11.26 -13.24 2.38
C GLU A 112 9.72 -13.33 2.40
N TRP A 113 9.05 -12.55 3.25
CA TRP A 113 7.58 -12.45 3.25
C TRP A 113 7.08 -11.83 1.95
N LEU A 114 7.89 -10.95 1.36
CA LEU A 114 7.56 -10.23 0.14
C LEU A 114 7.59 -11.14 -1.10
N LEU A 115 8.09 -12.38 -1.00
CA LEU A 115 8.01 -13.39 -2.07
C LEU A 115 6.58 -13.90 -2.30
N THR A 116 5.68 -13.69 -1.33
CA THR A 116 4.29 -14.15 -1.40
C THR A 116 3.32 -13.10 -1.91
N ILE A 117 3.76 -11.85 -2.12
CA ILE A 117 2.89 -10.72 -2.50
C ILE A 117 2.30 -10.87 -3.91
N SER A 118 1.27 -10.09 -4.19
CA SER A 118 0.79 -9.88 -5.57
C SER A 118 1.69 -8.89 -6.31
N SER A 119 1.73 -8.96 -7.65
CA SER A 119 2.43 -7.98 -8.46
C SER A 119 1.93 -6.56 -8.22
N ALA A 120 0.62 -6.37 -8.01
CA ALA A 120 0.06 -5.07 -7.62
C ALA A 120 0.73 -4.48 -6.36
N ASN A 121 1.02 -5.30 -5.33
CA ASN A 121 1.77 -4.83 -4.15
C ASN A 121 3.23 -4.50 -4.49
N ALA A 122 3.88 -5.29 -5.35
CA ALA A 122 5.23 -4.98 -5.81
C ALA A 122 5.28 -3.65 -6.57
N HIS A 123 4.35 -3.42 -7.50
CA HIS A 123 4.22 -2.15 -8.25
C HIS A 123 3.88 -0.96 -7.35
N ALA A 124 3.00 -1.14 -6.36
CA ALA A 124 2.72 -0.08 -5.39
C ALA A 124 3.99 0.35 -4.64
N THR A 125 4.86 -0.61 -4.30
CA THR A 125 6.14 -0.34 -3.63
C THR A 125 7.05 0.53 -4.48
N VAL A 126 7.24 0.16 -5.76
CA VAL A 126 8.09 0.94 -6.65
C VAL A 126 7.48 2.28 -7.02
N GLY A 127 6.15 2.45 -6.94
CA GLY A 127 5.51 3.76 -7.11
C GLY A 127 5.87 4.76 -6.01
N GLU A 128 5.89 4.32 -4.75
CA GLU A 128 6.42 5.15 -3.64
C GLU A 128 7.93 5.40 -3.76
N ALA A 129 8.67 4.42 -4.29
CA ALA A 129 10.10 4.57 -4.54
C ALA A 129 10.38 5.60 -5.63
N THR A 130 9.63 5.59 -6.73
CA THR A 130 9.82 6.55 -7.84
C THR A 130 9.43 7.96 -7.40
N LYS A 131 8.40 8.11 -6.55
CA LYS A 131 8.13 9.37 -5.85
C LYS A 131 9.34 9.82 -5.05
N THR A 132 9.87 8.96 -4.18
CA THR A 132 11.01 9.30 -3.29
C THR A 132 12.26 9.66 -4.08
N MET A 133 12.58 8.91 -5.15
CA MET A 133 13.70 9.21 -6.05
C MET A 133 13.52 10.54 -6.78
N ASN A 134 12.32 10.85 -7.25
CA ASN A 134 12.06 12.14 -7.91
C ASN A 134 12.08 13.32 -6.95
N MET A 135 11.57 13.12 -5.73
CA MET A 135 11.46 14.13 -4.71
C MET A 135 12.81 14.45 -4.07
N LEU A 136 13.58 13.43 -3.66
CA LEU A 136 14.80 13.59 -2.85
C LEU A 136 16.11 13.36 -3.61
N GLY A 137 16.08 12.58 -4.71
CA GLY A 137 17.25 12.30 -5.53
C GLY A 137 18.48 11.85 -4.73
N ILE A 138 19.58 12.61 -4.83
CA ILE A 138 20.88 12.34 -4.20
C ILE A 138 21.08 13.31 -3.02
N ALA A 139 20.19 13.25 -2.04
CA ALA A 139 20.12 14.20 -0.93
C ALA A 139 21.41 14.24 -0.08
N ASN A 140 22.17 13.14 -0.02
CA ASN A 140 23.45 13.06 0.68
C ASN A 140 24.64 13.71 -0.06
N SER A 141 24.45 14.26 -1.27
CA SER A 141 25.47 15.04 -1.97
C SER A 141 25.48 16.49 -1.46
N ALA A 142 26.56 17.25 -1.72
CA ALA A 142 26.63 18.66 -1.31
C ALA A 142 25.50 19.50 -1.94
N VAL A 143 25.22 19.29 -3.23
CA VAL A 143 24.13 20.00 -3.94
C VAL A 143 22.76 19.55 -3.43
N GLY A 144 22.54 18.23 -3.32
CA GLY A 144 21.29 17.71 -2.76
C GLY A 144 21.05 18.24 -1.34
N ALA A 145 22.10 18.35 -0.53
CA ALA A 145 21.98 18.92 0.81
C ALA A 145 21.63 20.40 0.82
N ALA A 146 22.16 21.16 -0.14
CA ALA A 146 21.82 22.57 -0.33
C ALA A 146 20.38 22.76 -0.85
N ASP A 147 19.87 21.86 -1.69
CA ASP A 147 18.49 21.91 -2.20
C ASP A 147 17.44 21.83 -1.08
N PHE A 148 17.77 21.19 0.06
CA PHE A 148 16.92 21.06 1.25
C PHE A 148 17.40 21.89 2.46
N HIS A 149 18.15 22.98 2.23
CA HIS A 149 18.67 23.83 3.31
C HIS A 149 17.58 24.43 4.22
N ASN A 150 16.38 24.69 3.68
CA ASN A 150 15.21 25.21 4.40
C ASN A 150 14.59 24.17 5.37
N ILE A 151 14.99 22.90 5.29
CA ILE A 151 14.57 21.80 6.18
C ILE A 151 15.73 21.41 7.11
N LEU A 152 16.33 22.38 7.82
CA LEU A 152 17.54 22.24 8.66
C LEU A 152 18.79 21.65 7.96
N GLY A 153 18.82 21.68 6.62
CA GLY A 153 19.86 21.03 5.83
C GLY A 153 19.70 19.52 5.84
N ALA A 154 19.94 18.88 4.69
CA ALA A 154 19.71 17.45 4.46
C ALA A 154 20.50 16.46 5.34
N THR A 155 21.08 16.89 6.47
CA THR A 155 21.49 16.01 7.56
C THR A 155 20.38 15.03 7.97
N GLU A 156 19.11 15.43 7.82
CA GLU A 156 17.95 14.56 8.04
C GLU A 156 17.76 13.53 6.90
N PHE A 157 18.22 13.83 5.67
CA PHE A 157 18.14 12.93 4.50
C PHE A 157 19.52 12.33 4.18
N ALA A 158 19.92 11.30 4.93
CA ALA A 158 21.26 10.73 4.85
C ALA A 158 21.45 9.68 3.73
N SER A 159 20.79 9.82 2.56
CA SER A 159 21.00 8.85 1.47
C SER A 159 20.90 9.39 0.03
N ASP A 160 21.40 8.55 -0.88
CA ASP A 160 21.18 8.58 -2.32
C ASP A 160 20.04 7.61 -2.62
N PHE A 161 18.83 8.14 -2.80
CA PHE A 161 17.65 7.32 -3.05
C PHE A 161 17.68 6.67 -4.43
N THR A 162 18.55 7.14 -5.33
CA THR A 162 18.70 6.60 -6.68
C THR A 162 19.54 5.33 -6.74
N LYS A 163 20.13 4.91 -5.60
CA LYS A 163 20.74 3.57 -5.46
C LYS A 163 19.80 2.44 -5.83
N ILE A 164 18.49 2.62 -5.66
CA ILE A 164 17.47 1.63 -6.08
C ILE A 164 17.64 1.23 -7.55
N LEU A 165 18.13 2.14 -8.41
CA LEU A 165 18.40 1.88 -9.82
C LEU A 165 19.46 0.78 -10.05
N SER A 166 20.42 0.59 -9.12
CA SER A 166 21.42 -0.48 -9.27
C SER A 166 20.81 -1.87 -9.13
N GLU A 167 19.65 -1.98 -8.49
CA GLU A 167 19.00 -3.24 -8.16
C GLU A 167 17.76 -3.53 -9.02
N VAL A 168 17.53 -2.78 -10.11
CA VAL A 168 16.31 -2.92 -10.93
C VAL A 168 16.10 -4.32 -11.50
N GLU A 169 17.18 -5.07 -11.78
CA GLU A 169 17.09 -6.46 -12.23
C GLU A 169 16.44 -7.37 -11.18
N GLY A 170 16.62 -7.05 -9.89
CA GLY A 170 15.98 -7.77 -8.80
C GLY A 170 14.46 -7.56 -8.79
N PHE A 171 13.99 -6.38 -9.19
CA PHE A 171 12.57 -6.13 -9.39
C PHE A 171 12.01 -6.95 -10.54
N ASP A 172 12.66 -6.95 -11.70
CA ASP A 172 12.23 -7.72 -12.87
C ASP A 172 12.13 -9.22 -12.52
N LYS A 173 13.15 -9.76 -11.85
CA LYS A 173 13.18 -11.15 -11.38
C LYS A 173 12.13 -11.45 -10.32
N LEU A 174 11.81 -10.48 -9.45
CA LEU A 174 10.73 -10.62 -8.47
C LEU A 174 9.38 -10.73 -9.19
N ILE A 175 9.10 -9.85 -10.14
CA ILE A 175 7.87 -9.88 -10.95
C ILE A 175 7.77 -11.21 -11.71
N GLU A 176 8.83 -11.62 -12.41
CA GLU A 176 8.89 -12.91 -13.10
C GLU A 176 8.57 -14.08 -12.16
N PHE A 177 9.16 -14.08 -10.97
CA PHE A 177 8.93 -15.13 -9.98
C PHE A 177 7.47 -15.16 -9.49
N ILE A 178 6.92 -14.01 -9.07
CA ILE A 178 5.58 -13.95 -8.47
C ILE A 178 4.45 -14.13 -9.48
N GLU A 179 4.67 -13.76 -10.75
CA GLU A 179 3.71 -13.89 -11.84
C GLU A 179 3.87 -15.18 -12.65
N SER A 180 4.93 -15.97 -12.41
CA SER A 180 5.07 -17.24 -13.14
C SER A 180 3.83 -18.13 -12.95
N PRO A 181 3.34 -18.81 -14.02
CA PRO A 181 2.16 -19.66 -13.92
C PRO A 181 2.27 -20.72 -12.82
N SER A 182 3.47 -21.22 -12.57
CA SER A 182 3.74 -22.20 -11.51
C SER A 182 3.57 -21.62 -10.11
N THR A 183 4.07 -20.41 -9.87
CA THR A 183 3.93 -19.69 -8.59
C THR A 183 2.48 -19.33 -8.35
N LEU A 184 1.78 -18.78 -9.35
CA LEU A 184 0.36 -18.43 -9.27
C LEU A 184 -0.51 -19.65 -8.97
N LYS A 185 -0.28 -20.79 -9.64
CA LYS A 185 -1.00 -22.03 -9.38
C LYS A 185 -0.82 -22.50 -7.93
N LYS A 186 0.41 -22.51 -7.42
CA LYS A 186 0.70 -22.89 -6.03
C LYS A 186 0.02 -21.95 -5.04
N LYS A 187 0.10 -20.63 -5.25
CA LYS A 187 -0.58 -19.62 -4.41
C LYS A 187 -2.09 -19.86 -4.37
N ARG A 188 -2.73 -20.08 -5.54
CA ARG A 188 -4.18 -20.37 -5.62
C ARG A 188 -4.56 -21.60 -4.81
N ASN A 189 -3.82 -22.70 -4.93
CA ASN A 189 -4.10 -23.93 -4.18
C ASN A 189 -3.98 -23.73 -2.67
N ILE A 190 -2.91 -23.06 -2.22
CA ILE A 190 -2.68 -22.75 -0.79
C ILE A 190 -3.81 -21.89 -0.23
N ILE A 191 -4.24 -20.87 -0.98
CA ILE A 191 -5.34 -19.98 -0.58
C ILE A 191 -6.67 -20.75 -0.53
N ALA A 192 -6.94 -21.61 -1.53
CA ALA A 192 -8.16 -22.41 -1.57
C ALA A 192 -8.29 -23.32 -0.34
N ILE A 193 -7.23 -24.05 0.04
CA ILE A 193 -7.23 -24.87 1.25
C ILE A 193 -7.31 -23.99 2.51
N GLY A 194 -6.62 -22.85 2.53
CA GLY A 194 -6.73 -21.89 3.62
C GLY A 194 -8.16 -21.42 3.88
N LYS A 195 -8.94 -21.17 2.82
CA LYS A 195 -10.37 -20.82 2.93
C LYS A 195 -11.20 -21.97 3.48
N ARG A 196 -10.93 -23.22 3.09
CA ARG A 196 -11.59 -24.42 3.64
C ARG A 196 -11.31 -24.57 5.14
N ILE A 197 -10.04 -24.44 5.54
CA ILE A 197 -9.64 -24.46 6.96
C ILE A 197 -10.36 -23.38 7.76
N ALA A 198 -10.45 -22.15 7.23
CA ALA A 198 -11.13 -21.06 7.91
C ALA A 198 -12.63 -21.36 8.11
N SER A 199 -13.30 -21.86 7.06
CA SER A 199 -14.72 -22.25 7.13
C SER A 199 -14.99 -23.31 8.19
N LEU A 200 -14.11 -24.32 8.33
CA LEU A 200 -14.27 -25.38 9.33
C LEU A 200 -14.04 -24.89 10.77
N ARG A 201 -13.19 -23.88 10.95
CA ARG A 201 -12.94 -23.24 12.25
C ARG A 201 -14.11 -22.38 12.71
N ASP A 202 -14.70 -21.63 11.79
CA ASP A 202 -15.88 -20.81 12.09
C ASP A 202 -17.06 -21.71 12.50
N THR A 203 -17.26 -22.84 11.82
CA THR A 203 -18.31 -23.81 12.18
C THR A 203 -18.08 -24.47 13.54
N THR A 204 -16.83 -24.74 13.92
CA THR A 204 -16.51 -25.32 15.25
C THR A 204 -16.58 -24.30 16.38
N GLU A 205 -16.30 -23.01 16.13
CA GLU A 205 -16.52 -21.94 17.11
C GLU A 205 -18.01 -21.68 17.36
N ASP A 206 -18.83 -21.61 16.31
CA ASP A 206 -20.29 -21.50 16.43
C ASP A 206 -20.88 -22.69 17.21
N TYR A 207 -20.40 -23.91 16.96
CA TYR A 207 -20.86 -25.11 17.69
C TYR A 207 -20.50 -25.05 19.18
N ARG A 208 -19.30 -24.56 19.53
CA ARG A 208 -18.86 -24.40 20.92
C ARG A 208 -19.64 -23.30 21.63
N GLU A 209 -19.88 -22.15 21.01
CA GLU A 209 -20.72 -21.09 21.61
C GLU A 209 -22.17 -21.57 21.83
N THR A 210 -22.75 -22.27 20.85
CA THR A 210 -24.10 -22.82 20.96
C THR A 210 -24.21 -23.88 22.07
N THR A 211 -23.22 -24.76 22.20
CA THR A 211 -23.19 -25.80 23.25
C THR A 211 -22.97 -25.21 24.65
N THR A 212 -22.25 -24.09 24.75
CA THR A 212 -22.04 -23.37 26.01
C THR A 212 -23.30 -22.60 26.44
N LEU A 213 -24.05 -22.06 25.48
CA LEU A 213 -25.38 -21.47 25.72
C LEU A 213 -26.41 -22.52 26.16
N VAL A 214 -26.42 -23.72 25.54
CA VAL A 214 -27.32 -24.81 25.95
C VAL A 214 -26.98 -25.32 27.37
N LYS A 215 -25.69 -25.42 27.72
CA LYS A 215 -25.25 -25.86 29.07
C LYS A 215 -25.44 -24.80 30.18
N SER A 216 -25.62 -23.52 29.83
CA SER A 216 -25.85 -22.44 30.83
C SER A 216 -27.34 -22.21 31.16
N SER A 217 -28.26 -22.97 30.56
CA SER A 217 -29.70 -22.90 30.85
C SER A 217 -30.14 -23.94 31.90
N THR A 218 -29.65 -23.81 33.14
CA THR A 218 -30.27 -24.46 34.30
C THR A 218 -30.99 -23.41 35.15
N PRO A 219 -32.33 -23.46 35.31
CA PRO A 219 -33.04 -22.47 36.12
C PRO A 219 -32.86 -22.77 37.61
N LYS A 220 -32.31 -21.81 38.37
CA LYS A 220 -32.45 -21.78 39.83
C LYS A 220 -33.86 -21.29 40.16
N GLY A 221 -34.63 -22.13 40.83
CA GLY A 221 -36.06 -21.94 41.06
C GLY A 221 -36.44 -20.87 42.10
N LEU A 222 -37.70 -20.45 42.01
CA LEU A 222 -38.48 -19.81 43.08
C LEU A 222 -39.99 -20.02 42.83
N GLY A 223 -40.63 -20.74 43.75
CA GLY A 223 -41.94 -20.45 44.38
C GLY A 223 -43.25 -20.35 43.57
N ASN A 224 -44.08 -21.41 43.69
CA ASN A 224 -45.54 -21.49 43.85
C ASN A 224 -46.54 -20.56 43.09
N GLY A 225 -47.49 -21.20 42.39
CA GLY A 225 -48.84 -20.64 42.19
C GLY A 225 -49.67 -21.19 40.99
N PHE A 226 -50.57 -22.13 41.28
CA PHE A 226 -51.87 -22.44 40.61
C PHE A 226 -52.01 -22.93 39.14
N SER A 227 -52.56 -24.16 39.06
CA SER A 227 -53.62 -24.70 38.17
C SER A 227 -53.56 -24.53 36.63
N SER A 228 -53.39 -25.64 35.90
CA SER A 228 -54.46 -26.42 35.22
C SER A 228 -53.92 -27.13 33.97
N MET A 229 -54.16 -28.44 33.86
CA MET A 229 -53.98 -29.27 32.67
C MET A 229 -55.17 -29.10 31.70
N PRO A 230 -55.01 -29.42 30.40
CA PRO A 230 -55.26 -30.79 29.93
C PRO A 230 -54.14 -31.37 29.03
N SER A 231 -54.17 -32.70 28.91
CA SER A 231 -53.28 -33.59 28.17
C SER A 231 -53.58 -33.65 26.66
N MET A 232 -52.56 -33.95 25.84
CA MET A 232 -52.39 -35.22 25.10
C MET A 232 -51.39 -35.12 23.92
N ALA A 233 -50.74 -36.27 23.69
CA ALA A 233 -50.27 -36.80 22.40
C ALA A 233 -48.89 -36.39 21.85
N SER A 234 -47.93 -37.28 22.13
CA SER A 234 -47.02 -37.94 21.18
C SER A 234 -46.35 -37.12 20.06
N MET A 235 -45.02 -37.03 20.15
CA MET A 235 -44.14 -37.28 19.01
C MET A 235 -42.77 -37.76 19.51
N ASN A 236 -42.58 -39.08 19.43
CA ASN A 236 -41.26 -39.69 19.40
C ASN A 236 -40.65 -39.39 18.03
N SER A 237 -39.53 -38.68 17.98
CA SER A 237 -38.61 -38.76 16.85
C SER A 237 -37.18 -38.42 17.28
N LEU A 238 -36.35 -39.47 17.28
CA LEU A 238 -34.92 -39.46 16.92
C LEU A 238 -34.00 -38.60 17.78
N SER A 239 -33.58 -39.17 18.91
CA SER A 239 -32.26 -38.91 19.49
C SER A 239 -31.33 -40.06 19.08
N GLU A 240 -30.79 -40.00 17.87
CA GLU A 240 -29.56 -40.73 17.55
C GLU A 240 -28.38 -39.77 17.71
N SER A 241 -27.40 -40.28 18.44
CA SER A 241 -26.15 -39.67 18.89
C SER A 241 -25.28 -39.14 17.73
N SER A 242 -25.02 -37.84 17.72
CA SER A 242 -24.08 -37.17 16.81
C SER A 242 -22.64 -37.12 17.37
N SER A 243 -22.14 -38.20 17.98
CA SER A 243 -20.73 -38.28 18.38
C SER A 243 -19.80 -38.52 17.18
N ASP A 244 -20.31 -39.09 16.09
CA ASP A 244 -19.51 -39.43 14.90
C ASP A 244 -19.14 -38.19 14.05
N SER A 245 -19.77 -37.03 14.24
CA SER A 245 -19.54 -35.86 13.37
C SER A 245 -18.46 -34.88 13.83
N GLU A 246 -18.10 -34.84 15.11
CA GLU A 246 -17.06 -33.93 15.61
C GLU A 246 -15.65 -34.49 15.37
N ASP A 247 -15.44 -35.79 15.59
CA ASP A 247 -14.16 -36.45 15.36
C ASP A 247 -13.79 -36.45 13.87
N ASP A 248 -14.75 -36.72 12.97
CA ASP A 248 -14.57 -36.65 11.52
C ASP A 248 -14.18 -35.23 11.03
N GLN A 249 -14.80 -34.18 11.61
CA GLN A 249 -14.48 -32.79 11.26
C GLN A 249 -13.09 -32.36 11.77
N GLU A 250 -12.69 -32.82 12.95
CA GLU A 250 -11.36 -32.54 13.49
C GLU A 250 -10.29 -33.29 12.68
N GLU A 251 -10.52 -34.54 12.29
CA GLU A 251 -9.62 -35.29 11.38
C GLU A 251 -9.46 -34.60 10.02
N ASP A 252 -10.57 -34.17 9.40
CA ASP A 252 -10.55 -33.41 8.15
C ASP A 252 -9.78 -32.08 8.29
N LEU A 253 -9.97 -31.37 9.41
CA LEU A 253 -9.26 -30.12 9.70
C LEU A 253 -7.75 -30.37 9.82
N GLN A 254 -7.33 -31.41 10.55
CA GLN A 254 -5.93 -31.77 10.68
C GLN A 254 -5.32 -32.19 9.35
N PHE A 255 -6.05 -32.95 8.52
CA PHE A 255 -5.64 -33.32 7.18
C PHE A 255 -5.40 -32.08 6.30
N LEU A 256 -6.35 -31.15 6.26
CA LEU A 256 -6.22 -29.91 5.48
C LEU A 256 -5.08 -29.03 5.97
N ILE A 257 -4.86 -28.95 7.29
CA ILE A 257 -3.73 -28.24 7.87
C ILE A 257 -2.40 -28.85 7.40
N GLN A 258 -2.30 -30.18 7.39
CA GLN A 258 -1.11 -30.88 6.93
C GLN A 258 -0.89 -30.71 5.42
N GLU A 259 -1.94 -30.84 4.62
CA GLU A 259 -1.90 -30.57 3.16
C GLU A 259 -1.41 -29.15 2.88
N ARG A 260 -1.96 -28.16 3.58
CA ARG A 260 -1.52 -26.76 3.45
C ARG A 260 -0.05 -26.57 3.83
N LYS A 261 0.44 -27.25 4.86
CA LYS A 261 1.86 -27.20 5.26
C LYS A 261 2.76 -27.75 4.16
N GLU A 262 2.41 -28.87 3.53
CA GLU A 262 3.19 -29.44 2.43
C GLU A 262 3.18 -28.53 1.18
N LEU A 263 2.03 -27.95 0.84
CA LEU A 263 1.96 -26.97 -0.25
C LEU A 263 2.79 -25.72 0.04
N MET A 264 2.78 -25.22 1.28
CA MET A 264 3.64 -24.11 1.70
C MET A 264 5.13 -24.46 1.59
N LYS A 265 5.52 -25.69 1.96
CA LYS A 265 6.89 -26.19 1.82
C LYS A 265 7.30 -26.27 0.35
N SER A 266 6.43 -26.79 -0.52
CA SER A 266 6.62 -26.83 -1.98
C SER A 266 6.75 -25.43 -2.59
N PHE A 267 5.91 -24.48 -2.16
CA PHE A 267 6.03 -23.08 -2.56
C PHE A 267 7.37 -22.47 -2.15
N ARG A 268 7.79 -22.64 -0.89
CA ARG A 268 9.10 -22.16 -0.41
C ARG A 268 10.25 -22.77 -1.21
N GLY A 269 10.19 -24.06 -1.52
CA GLY A 269 11.16 -24.74 -2.38
C GLY A 269 11.23 -24.16 -3.80
N SER A 270 10.13 -23.57 -4.31
CA SER A 270 10.12 -22.94 -5.63
C SER A 270 11.04 -21.72 -5.69
N PHE A 271 11.09 -20.93 -4.62
CA PHE A 271 12.06 -19.84 -4.52
C PHE A 271 13.48 -20.40 -4.41
N SER A 272 13.70 -21.44 -3.61
CA SER A 272 15.03 -22.07 -3.49
C SER A 272 15.58 -22.59 -4.81
N ASN A 273 14.71 -23.00 -5.72
CA ASN A 273 15.05 -23.60 -7.01
C ASN A 273 15.41 -22.60 -8.12
N ILE A 274 15.14 -21.30 -7.95
CA ILE A 274 15.64 -20.30 -8.91
C ILE A 274 17.16 -20.12 -8.72
N SER A 275 17.85 -19.59 -9.73
CA SER A 275 19.31 -19.43 -9.68
C SER A 275 19.75 -18.60 -8.46
N ASN A 276 20.92 -18.93 -7.90
CA ASN A 276 21.47 -18.18 -6.76
C ASN A 276 21.64 -16.68 -7.09
N GLU A 277 22.04 -16.37 -8.31
CA GLU A 277 22.13 -14.99 -8.79
C GLU A 277 20.76 -14.29 -8.78
N SER A 278 19.69 -14.97 -9.21
CA SER A 278 18.35 -14.38 -9.17
C SER A 278 17.83 -14.17 -7.75
N LYS A 279 18.07 -15.13 -6.85
CA LYS A 279 17.71 -14.97 -5.42
C LYS A 279 18.42 -13.77 -4.81
N GLN A 280 19.74 -13.65 -5.01
CA GLN A 280 20.52 -12.54 -4.48
C GLN A 280 20.07 -11.20 -5.06
N SER A 281 19.79 -11.15 -6.36
CA SER A 281 19.29 -9.94 -7.02
C SER A 281 17.93 -9.50 -6.45
N ILE A 282 16.98 -10.43 -6.25
CA ILE A 282 15.68 -10.13 -5.62
C ILE A 282 15.87 -9.62 -4.18
N LEU A 283 16.68 -10.30 -3.38
CA LEU A 283 16.90 -9.92 -1.97
C LEU A 283 17.65 -8.59 -1.85
N SER A 284 18.61 -8.33 -2.75
CA SER A 284 19.34 -7.05 -2.82
C SER A 284 18.42 -5.90 -3.18
N PHE A 285 17.54 -6.10 -4.17
CA PHE A 285 16.51 -5.13 -4.52
C PHE A 285 15.60 -4.82 -3.34
N LEU A 286 15.01 -5.84 -2.71
CA LEU A 286 14.12 -5.67 -1.55
C LEU A 286 14.84 -5.00 -0.37
N THR A 287 16.09 -5.36 -0.12
CA THR A 287 16.89 -4.75 0.94
C THR A 287 17.14 -3.27 0.65
N THR A 288 17.57 -2.94 -0.56
CA THR A 288 17.91 -1.58 -0.96
C THR A 288 16.66 -0.71 -0.97
N ILE A 289 15.60 -1.10 -1.67
CA ILE A 289 14.37 -0.29 -1.74
C ILE A 289 13.77 -0.05 -0.35
N ASN A 290 13.70 -1.06 0.51
CA ASN A 290 13.14 -0.90 1.85
C ASN A 290 14.03 -0.02 2.73
N ARG A 291 15.34 -0.24 2.71
CA ARG A 291 16.29 0.58 3.47
C ARG A 291 16.22 2.03 3.06
N GLU A 292 16.28 2.31 1.76
CA GLU A 292 16.30 3.68 1.27
C GLU A 292 14.99 4.40 1.60
N ILE A 293 13.82 3.80 1.40
CA ILE A 293 12.53 4.45 1.74
C ILE A 293 12.38 4.64 3.26
N VAL A 294 12.73 3.64 4.07
CA VAL A 294 12.68 3.75 5.54
C VAL A 294 13.63 4.84 6.04
N CYS A 295 14.85 4.90 5.52
CA CYS A 295 15.81 5.94 5.87
C CYS A 295 15.30 7.35 5.49
N ALA A 296 14.56 7.48 4.39
CA ALA A 296 13.93 8.74 4.02
C ALA A 296 12.97 9.22 5.12
N LYS A 297 12.07 8.33 5.55
CA LYS A 297 10.94 8.69 6.42
C LYS A 297 11.31 8.72 7.91
N ALA A 298 12.09 7.76 8.38
CA ALA A 298 12.35 7.56 9.80
C ALA A 298 12.96 8.81 10.47
N MET A 299 13.87 9.52 9.80
CA MET A 299 14.47 10.73 10.37
C MET A 299 13.42 11.83 10.61
N PHE A 300 12.48 12.00 9.69
CA PHE A 300 11.40 12.97 9.82
C PHE A 300 10.34 12.51 10.82
N LEU A 301 9.81 11.32 10.62
CA LEU A 301 8.63 10.83 11.34
C LEU A 301 8.95 10.33 12.75
N ALA A 302 10.19 9.96 13.05
CA ALA A 302 10.56 9.54 14.40
C ALA A 302 11.14 10.68 15.25
N TYR A 303 11.79 11.68 14.65
CA TYR A 303 12.57 12.67 15.41
C TYR A 303 12.15 14.13 15.19
N SER A 304 11.89 14.56 13.95
CA SER A 304 11.71 15.98 13.63
C SER A 304 10.25 16.44 13.52
N ASP A 305 9.34 15.56 13.09
CA ASP A 305 7.91 15.85 12.88
C ASP A 305 7.04 14.59 13.10
N PRO A 306 7.00 14.06 14.34
CA PRO A 306 6.31 12.79 14.64
C PRO A 306 4.79 12.83 14.51
N PHE A 307 4.22 14.03 14.34
CA PHE A 307 2.78 14.23 14.15
C PHE A 307 2.38 14.54 12.71
N GLU A 308 3.36 14.57 11.80
CA GLU A 308 3.16 14.83 10.36
C GLU A 308 2.44 16.16 10.05
N LYS A 309 2.81 17.25 10.75
CA LYS A 309 2.12 18.56 10.62
C LYS A 309 2.97 19.66 9.97
N TYR A 310 4.26 19.40 9.78
CA TYR A 310 5.23 20.39 9.36
C TYR A 310 6.02 19.87 8.15
N ARG A 311 7.25 19.42 8.35
CA ARG A 311 8.20 19.04 7.29
C ARG A 311 7.86 17.72 6.65
N ALA A 312 7.18 16.82 7.36
CA ALA A 312 6.80 15.52 6.83
C ALA A 312 5.82 15.62 5.64
N LEU A 313 5.10 16.75 5.50
CA LEU A 313 4.31 17.05 4.30
C LEU A 313 5.17 17.02 3.03
N LEU A 314 6.49 17.19 3.16
CA LEU A 314 7.54 16.57 2.35
C LEU A 314 7.05 15.44 1.44
N PHE A 315 6.70 14.33 2.10
CA PHE A 315 6.48 13.02 1.50
C PHE A 315 5.17 12.89 0.71
N GLU A 316 4.36 13.94 0.69
CA GLU A 316 3.09 14.01 -0.03
C GLU A 316 3.26 14.39 -1.52
N TYR A 317 4.50 14.43 -2.03
CA TYR A 317 4.78 14.65 -3.44
C TYR A 317 3.96 13.67 -4.30
N ALA A 318 3.33 14.19 -5.36
CA ALA A 318 2.41 13.47 -6.24
C ALA A 318 1.12 12.91 -5.58
N HIS A 319 0.90 13.07 -4.28
CA HIS A 319 -0.29 12.52 -3.60
C HIS A 319 -1.56 13.31 -3.90
N THR A 320 -1.47 14.57 -4.33
CA THR A 320 -2.65 15.41 -4.63
C THR A 320 -3.50 14.77 -5.73
N LEU A 321 -2.92 14.52 -6.91
CA LEU A 321 -3.59 13.75 -7.98
C LEU A 321 -3.62 12.25 -7.69
N GLY A 322 -2.62 11.69 -7.01
CA GLY A 322 -2.57 10.29 -6.64
C GLY A 322 -3.77 9.84 -5.80
N HIS A 323 -4.10 10.58 -4.74
CA HIS A 323 -5.28 10.37 -3.90
C HIS A 323 -6.58 10.60 -4.67
N GLY A 324 -6.61 11.59 -5.56
CA GLY A 324 -7.78 11.83 -6.41
C GLY A 324 -8.11 10.63 -7.30
N VAL A 325 -7.11 10.05 -7.98
CA VAL A 325 -7.29 8.86 -8.81
C VAL A 325 -7.54 7.60 -7.98
N GLU A 326 -6.91 7.46 -6.81
CA GLU A 326 -7.19 6.36 -5.88
C GLU A 326 -8.66 6.38 -5.41
N ALA A 327 -9.17 7.54 -5.02
CA ALA A 327 -10.56 7.70 -4.59
C ALA A 327 -11.54 7.40 -5.73
N PHE A 328 -11.29 7.96 -6.92
CA PHE A 328 -12.09 7.67 -8.11
C PHE A 328 -12.10 6.17 -8.45
N ALA A 329 -10.93 5.52 -8.46
CA ALA A 329 -10.83 4.11 -8.78
C ALA A 329 -11.60 3.24 -7.78
N ASN A 330 -11.56 3.58 -6.48
CA ASN A 330 -12.35 2.88 -5.47
C ASN A 330 -13.86 3.02 -5.69
N ASP A 331 -14.35 4.21 -6.03
CA ASP A 331 -15.76 4.43 -6.38
C ASP A 331 -16.14 3.66 -7.66
N LEU A 332 -15.25 3.59 -8.66
CA LEU A 332 -15.44 2.78 -9.87
C LEU A 332 -15.53 1.28 -9.54
N TYR A 333 -14.70 0.77 -8.63
CA TYR A 333 -14.76 -0.62 -8.18
C TYR A 333 -16.06 -0.94 -7.45
N LEU A 334 -16.60 0.01 -6.69
CA LEU A 334 -17.92 -0.13 -6.07
C LEU A 334 -19.02 -0.19 -7.13
N LYS A 335 -18.98 0.70 -8.14
CA LYS A 335 -19.90 0.68 -9.28
C LYS A 335 -19.85 -0.66 -10.02
N ALA A 336 -18.65 -1.17 -10.32
CA ALA A 336 -18.45 -2.47 -10.95
C ALA A 336 -19.15 -3.60 -10.18
N ARG A 337 -18.93 -3.67 -8.86
CA ARG A 337 -19.55 -4.69 -7.99
C ARG A 337 -21.07 -4.57 -7.95
N GLN A 338 -21.61 -3.35 -7.92
CA GLN A 338 -23.06 -3.11 -7.96
C GLN A 338 -23.68 -3.56 -9.28
N CYS A 339 -22.93 -3.48 -10.38
CA CYS A 339 -23.32 -3.98 -11.69
C CYS A 339 -23.01 -5.48 -11.90
N ASN A 340 -22.57 -6.22 -10.87
CA ASN A 340 -22.05 -7.59 -10.98
C ASN A 340 -20.96 -7.75 -12.06
N PHE A 341 -20.18 -6.70 -12.28
CA PHE A 341 -19.06 -6.71 -13.21
C PHE A 341 -17.79 -7.19 -12.51
N GLU A 342 -17.13 -8.20 -13.07
CA GLU A 342 -15.85 -8.69 -12.56
C GLU A 342 -14.75 -7.69 -12.89
N ILE A 343 -14.05 -7.19 -11.88
CA ILE A 343 -12.99 -6.21 -12.06
C ILE A 343 -11.72 -6.92 -12.56
N PRO A 344 -11.18 -6.59 -13.74
CA PRO A 344 -9.91 -7.14 -14.21
C PRO A 344 -8.79 -6.85 -13.21
N THR A 345 -7.93 -7.83 -12.95
CA THR A 345 -6.86 -7.70 -11.94
C THR A 345 -5.86 -6.60 -12.29
N ASP A 346 -5.61 -6.41 -13.59
CA ASP A 346 -4.75 -5.37 -14.15
C ASP A 346 -5.40 -3.98 -14.18
N ALA A 347 -6.72 -3.86 -13.96
CA ALA A 347 -7.42 -2.59 -13.75
C ALA A 347 -7.35 -2.12 -12.27
N LEU A 348 -6.97 -2.99 -11.34
CA LEU A 348 -6.78 -2.64 -9.94
C LEU A 348 -5.57 -1.70 -9.77
N ARG A 349 -5.78 -0.56 -9.12
CA ARG A 349 -4.74 0.40 -8.75
C ARG A 349 -4.70 0.52 -7.24
N LEU A 350 -3.65 -0.02 -6.64
CA LEU A 350 -3.34 0.23 -5.24
C LEU A 350 -2.78 1.64 -5.08
N HIS A 351 -2.82 2.16 -3.84
CA HIS A 351 -2.34 3.49 -3.47
C HIS A 351 -1.00 3.89 -4.15
N GLY A 352 0.05 3.11 -3.93
CA GLY A 352 1.37 3.41 -4.52
C GLY A 352 1.40 3.36 -6.05
N GLN A 353 0.51 2.60 -6.71
CA GLN A 353 0.40 2.64 -8.18
C GLN A 353 -0.23 3.96 -8.64
N CYS A 354 -1.25 4.46 -7.94
CA CYS A 354 -1.83 5.78 -8.20
C CYS A 354 -0.80 6.88 -8.00
N VAL A 355 -0.02 6.82 -6.92
CA VAL A 355 1.08 7.76 -6.64
C VAL A 355 2.14 7.68 -7.75
N GLY A 356 2.57 6.47 -8.14
CA GLY A 356 3.55 6.29 -9.21
C GLY A 356 3.10 6.85 -10.58
N MET A 357 1.80 6.73 -10.92
CA MET A 357 1.22 7.41 -12.08
C MET A 357 1.22 8.93 -11.92
N ALA A 358 0.82 9.42 -10.73
CA ALA A 358 0.76 10.85 -10.44
C ALA A 358 2.12 11.53 -10.43
N VAL A 359 3.22 10.80 -10.17
CA VAL A 359 4.58 11.32 -10.35
C VAL A 359 4.76 11.84 -11.77
N LEU A 360 4.41 11.05 -12.79
CA LEU A 360 4.51 11.46 -14.20
C LEU A 360 3.74 12.76 -14.47
N TRP A 361 2.55 12.89 -13.88
CA TRP A 361 1.69 14.06 -14.04
C TRP A 361 2.24 15.30 -13.32
N ALA A 362 2.83 15.14 -12.12
CA ALA A 362 3.53 16.21 -11.42
C ALA A 362 4.72 16.74 -12.25
N GLY A 363 5.47 15.85 -12.89
CA GLY A 363 6.52 16.25 -13.82
C GLY A 363 6.00 17.01 -15.05
N GLU A 364 4.87 16.58 -15.63
CA GLU A 364 4.23 17.29 -16.75
C GLU A 364 3.69 18.67 -16.32
N MET A 365 3.11 18.78 -15.13
CA MET A 365 2.70 20.07 -14.56
C MET A 365 3.90 20.99 -14.33
N SER A 366 5.01 20.46 -13.81
CA SER A 366 6.26 21.20 -13.63
C SER A 366 6.83 21.72 -14.96
N LYS A 367 6.73 20.92 -16.02
CA LYS A 367 7.10 21.31 -17.39
C LYS A 367 6.18 22.39 -17.93
N ASN A 368 4.87 22.28 -17.73
CA ASN A 368 3.91 23.29 -18.18
C ASN A 368 4.15 24.66 -17.52
N LEU A 369 4.71 24.68 -16.31
CA LEU A 369 5.14 25.90 -15.60
C LEU A 369 6.53 26.40 -16.02
N GLY A 370 7.20 25.74 -16.97
CA GLY A 370 8.58 26.06 -17.38
C GLY A 370 9.62 25.81 -16.29
N LYS A 371 9.29 24.97 -15.30
CA LYS A 371 10.18 24.68 -14.15
C LYS A 371 11.01 23.42 -14.34
N LEU A 372 10.55 22.48 -15.18
CA LEU A 372 11.21 21.22 -15.46
C LEU A 372 11.24 20.94 -16.98
N GLU A 373 12.43 21.07 -17.59
CA GLU A 373 12.61 20.95 -19.03
C GLU A 373 13.87 20.13 -19.37
N GLY A 374 14.06 19.83 -20.65
CA GLY A 374 15.27 19.17 -21.16
C GLY A 374 15.59 17.83 -20.47
N GLU A 375 16.86 17.63 -20.14
CA GLU A 375 17.37 16.37 -19.56
C GLU A 375 16.72 16.07 -18.21
N GLY A 376 16.50 17.07 -17.35
CA GLY A 376 15.86 16.84 -16.07
C GLY A 376 14.42 16.39 -16.17
N PHE A 377 13.66 16.88 -17.15
CA PHE A 377 12.33 16.34 -17.45
C PHE A 377 12.41 14.88 -17.91
N MET A 378 13.34 14.56 -18.81
CA MET A 378 13.55 13.18 -19.27
C MET A 378 13.90 12.27 -18.09
N LEU A 379 14.84 12.66 -17.23
CA LEU A 379 15.22 11.89 -16.06
C LEU A 379 14.05 11.68 -15.10
N HIS A 380 13.27 12.73 -14.84
CA HIS A 380 12.09 12.63 -13.99
C HIS A 380 11.08 11.59 -14.48
N GLN A 381 10.70 11.69 -15.77
CA GLN A 381 9.74 10.76 -16.39
C GLN A 381 10.31 9.33 -16.50
N SER A 382 11.63 9.20 -16.66
CA SER A 382 12.30 7.91 -16.82
C SER A 382 12.17 7.00 -15.62
N LEU A 383 12.07 7.55 -14.40
CA LEU A 383 12.03 6.77 -13.17
C LEU A 383 10.76 5.89 -13.11
N PRO A 384 9.52 6.42 -13.20
CA PRO A 384 8.34 5.55 -13.31
C PRO A 384 8.35 4.68 -14.58
N TYR A 385 8.79 5.22 -15.73
CA TYR A 385 8.80 4.47 -16.99
C TYR A 385 9.77 3.29 -17.03
N LEU A 386 10.87 3.34 -16.28
CA LEU A 386 11.78 2.22 -16.08
C LEU A 386 11.06 1.06 -15.40
N PHE A 387 10.36 1.31 -14.29
CA PHE A 387 9.62 0.26 -13.58
C PHE A 387 8.35 -0.18 -14.33
N ASN A 388 7.75 0.70 -15.15
CA ASN A 388 6.61 0.33 -16.00
C ASN A 388 7.00 -0.66 -17.12
N ARG A 389 8.30 -0.95 -17.31
CA ARG A 389 8.75 -2.09 -18.14
C ARG A 389 8.22 -3.42 -17.63
N ALA A 390 7.95 -3.56 -16.34
CA ALA A 390 7.25 -4.72 -15.76
C ALA A 390 5.72 -4.48 -15.61
N GLY A 391 5.20 -3.32 -16.06
CA GLY A 391 3.80 -2.92 -15.92
C GLY A 391 3.51 -2.15 -14.63
N GLY A 392 2.22 -2.02 -14.31
CA GLY A 392 1.74 -1.47 -13.03
C GLY A 392 1.43 0.02 -12.99
N PHE A 393 1.91 0.83 -13.95
CA PHE A 393 1.69 2.29 -14.00
C PHE A 393 0.97 2.78 -15.26
N SER A 394 0.44 1.89 -16.09
CA SER A 394 -0.40 2.28 -17.23
C SER A 394 -1.81 2.62 -16.77
N PHE A 395 -2.43 3.63 -17.36
CA PHE A 395 -3.81 4.01 -17.13
C PHE A 395 -4.79 3.18 -17.98
N ALA A 396 -4.37 2.67 -19.14
CA ALA A 396 -5.23 1.93 -20.08
C ALA A 396 -6.13 0.85 -19.44
N PRO A 397 -5.66 -0.07 -18.57
CA PRO A 397 -6.56 -1.05 -17.97
C PRO A 397 -7.66 -0.44 -17.08
N LEU A 398 -7.36 0.67 -16.40
CA LEU A 398 -8.37 1.40 -15.61
C LEU A 398 -9.34 2.16 -16.52
N ARG A 399 -8.85 2.72 -17.64
CA ARG A 399 -9.69 3.33 -18.67
C ARG A 399 -10.62 2.31 -19.32
N ASP A 400 -10.14 1.12 -19.62
CA ASP A 400 -10.96 0.08 -20.24
C ASP A 400 -12.10 -0.32 -19.29
N LEU A 401 -11.83 -0.43 -17.98
CA LEU A 401 -12.88 -0.57 -16.95
C LEU A 401 -13.84 0.64 -16.89
N CYS A 402 -13.34 1.87 -17.07
CA CYS A 402 -14.20 3.05 -17.17
C CYS A 402 -15.16 2.92 -18.36
N ASN A 403 -14.64 2.55 -19.54
CA ASN A 403 -15.43 2.37 -20.76
C ASN A 403 -16.51 1.30 -20.59
N ASP A 404 -16.16 0.15 -20.00
CA ASP A 404 -17.09 -0.94 -19.74
C ASP A 404 -18.23 -0.54 -18.78
N LEU A 405 -17.97 0.43 -17.89
CA LEU A 405 -18.94 0.97 -16.93
C LEU A 405 -19.59 2.29 -17.39
N GLY A 406 -19.38 2.68 -18.66
CA GLY A 406 -19.94 3.88 -19.26
C GLY A 406 -19.44 5.19 -18.65
N VAL A 407 -18.26 5.19 -18.04
CA VAL A 407 -17.62 6.37 -17.44
C VAL A 407 -16.71 7.03 -18.46
N GLY A 408 -17.07 8.24 -18.88
CA GLY A 408 -16.30 9.02 -19.85
C GLY A 408 -15.15 9.80 -19.21
N LYS A 409 -14.27 10.33 -20.07
CA LYS A 409 -13.13 11.17 -19.70
C LYS A 409 -13.49 12.35 -18.80
N GLU A 410 -14.62 12.99 -19.07
CA GLU A 410 -15.03 14.21 -18.36
C GLU A 410 -15.56 13.89 -16.95
N GLU A 411 -16.26 12.76 -16.81
CA GLU A 411 -16.66 12.23 -15.50
C GLU A 411 -15.44 11.78 -14.69
N PHE A 412 -14.45 11.15 -15.33
CA PHE A 412 -13.18 10.81 -14.69
C PHE A 412 -12.46 12.06 -14.16
N CYS A 413 -12.24 13.06 -15.00
CA CYS A 413 -11.54 14.27 -14.60
C CYS A 413 -12.26 14.98 -13.46
N GLU A 414 -13.58 15.16 -13.55
CA GLU A 414 -14.35 15.83 -12.50
C GLU A 414 -14.37 15.03 -11.20
N GLY A 415 -14.51 13.69 -11.27
CA GLY A 415 -14.46 12.83 -10.09
C GLY A 415 -13.14 12.92 -9.33
N VAL A 416 -12.02 12.98 -10.05
CA VAL A 416 -10.68 13.17 -9.46
C VAL A 416 -10.54 14.56 -8.86
N LEU A 417 -10.93 15.61 -9.59
CA LEU A 417 -10.78 17.00 -9.16
C LEU A 417 -11.66 17.34 -7.94
N GLN A 418 -12.82 16.72 -7.78
CA GLN A 418 -13.64 16.86 -6.56
C GLN A 418 -12.90 16.44 -5.29
N VAL A 419 -12.03 15.45 -5.39
CA VAL A 419 -11.20 14.98 -4.28
C VAL A 419 -10.05 15.96 -4.04
N VAL A 420 -9.39 16.42 -5.11
CA VAL A 420 -8.31 17.42 -5.04
C VAL A 420 -8.78 18.71 -4.37
N ARG A 421 -9.98 19.20 -4.70
CA ARG A 421 -10.56 20.42 -4.08
C ARG A 421 -10.81 20.27 -2.57
N ARG A 422 -10.81 19.05 -2.05
CA ARG A 422 -10.96 18.73 -0.61
C ARG A 422 -9.64 18.36 0.06
N ASP A 423 -8.53 18.38 -0.67
CA ASP A 423 -7.21 18.11 -0.11
C ASP A 423 -6.89 19.13 0.99
N ASN A 424 -6.50 18.62 2.16
CA ASN A 424 -6.26 19.42 3.36
C ASN A 424 -4.96 20.25 3.28
N LYS A 425 -4.10 20.00 2.28
CA LYS A 425 -2.89 20.80 2.01
C LYS A 425 -3.20 22.26 1.74
N ARG A 426 -4.40 22.57 1.22
CA ARG A 426 -4.85 23.94 0.95
C ARG A 426 -4.84 24.84 2.19
N GLY A 427 -4.98 24.26 3.39
CA GLY A 427 -4.91 25.03 4.64
C GLY A 427 -3.51 25.53 5.03
N TYR A 428 -2.45 25.06 4.36
CA TYR A 428 -1.05 25.39 4.67
C TYR A 428 -0.41 26.38 3.68
N CYS A 429 -1.17 26.85 2.69
CA CYS A 429 -0.74 27.84 1.70
C CYS A 429 -1.87 28.87 1.54
N ASN A 430 -1.54 30.13 1.33
CA ASN A 430 -2.51 31.22 1.12
C ASN A 430 -3.19 31.15 -0.26
N CYS A 431 -3.81 30.02 -0.57
CA CYS A 431 -4.53 29.76 -1.81
C CYS A 431 -5.99 30.21 -1.69
N SER A 432 -6.25 31.49 -2.02
CA SER A 432 -7.62 32.05 -2.04
C SER A 432 -8.37 31.80 -3.34
N ASP A 433 -7.66 31.52 -4.43
CA ASP A 433 -8.27 31.30 -5.75
C ASP A 433 -9.00 29.93 -5.76
N PRO A 434 -10.32 29.88 -6.02
CA PRO A 434 -11.05 28.63 -6.11
C PRO A 434 -10.72 27.80 -7.36
N LYS A 435 -10.00 28.36 -8.34
CA LYS A 435 -9.54 27.66 -9.55
C LYS A 435 -8.16 27.04 -9.41
N LYS A 436 -7.55 27.15 -8.24
CA LYS A 436 -6.25 26.58 -7.94
C LYS A 436 -6.33 25.57 -6.82
N SER A 437 -5.46 24.58 -6.90
CA SER A 437 -5.15 23.68 -5.81
C SER A 437 -3.72 23.92 -5.32
N VAL A 438 -3.33 23.20 -4.28
CA VAL A 438 -1.98 23.27 -3.70
C VAL A 438 -1.34 21.91 -3.91
N ASP A 439 -0.17 21.89 -4.53
CA ASP A 439 0.56 20.67 -4.85
C ASP A 439 2.05 20.82 -4.52
N GLN A 440 2.80 19.74 -4.71
CA GLN A 440 4.27 19.76 -4.63
C GLN A 440 4.82 19.35 -5.98
N LEU A 441 5.74 20.16 -6.50
CA LEU A 441 6.33 19.99 -7.83
C LEU A 441 7.86 19.95 -7.71
N VAL A 442 8.51 19.50 -8.79
CA VAL A 442 9.97 19.49 -8.91
C VAL A 442 10.42 20.51 -9.94
N MET A 443 11.66 20.96 -9.86
CA MET A 443 12.24 21.88 -10.82
C MET A 443 13.66 21.47 -11.20
N LYS A 444 14.07 21.81 -12.42
CA LYS A 444 15.37 21.51 -13.04
C LYS A 444 15.68 20.02 -13.19
N ARG A 445 15.67 19.21 -12.12
CA ARG A 445 16.02 17.79 -12.10
C ARG A 445 15.38 17.03 -10.92
N PRO A 446 15.37 15.68 -10.94
CA PRO A 446 15.03 14.89 -9.76
C PRO A 446 15.86 15.26 -8.52
N GLY A 447 15.19 15.38 -7.38
CA GLY A 447 15.76 15.77 -6.09
C GLY A 447 15.82 17.26 -5.82
N LYS A 448 15.27 18.11 -6.69
CA LYS A 448 15.15 19.56 -6.46
C LYS A 448 13.69 19.98 -6.51
N MET A 449 13.12 20.20 -5.34
CA MET A 449 11.72 20.59 -5.19
C MET A 449 11.52 22.05 -5.58
N LEU A 450 10.36 22.36 -6.17
CA LEU A 450 9.98 23.73 -6.49
C LEU A 450 9.61 24.46 -5.19
N GLY A 451 10.36 25.52 -4.89
CA GLY A 451 10.08 26.39 -3.73
C GLY A 451 8.74 27.11 -3.84
N SER A 452 8.13 27.40 -2.70
CA SER A 452 6.91 28.20 -2.63
C SER A 452 7.24 29.69 -2.60
N ASP A 453 6.44 30.49 -3.30
CA ASP A 453 6.46 31.94 -3.15
C ASP A 453 5.76 32.40 -1.84
N ASP A 454 5.01 31.50 -1.17
CA ASP A 454 4.42 31.74 0.15
C ASP A 454 5.38 31.28 1.25
N PRO A 455 5.91 32.20 2.10
CA PRO A 455 6.82 31.85 3.19
C PRO A 455 6.26 30.81 4.17
N ASN A 456 4.93 30.73 4.33
CA ASN A 456 4.30 29.74 5.21
C ASN A 456 4.32 28.32 4.61
N ALA A 457 4.43 28.21 3.28
CA ALA A 457 4.41 26.96 2.54
C ALA A 457 5.80 26.55 2.03
N GLU A 458 6.81 27.43 2.12
CA GLU A 458 8.18 27.21 1.64
C GLU A 458 8.82 25.95 2.24
N VAL A 459 8.75 25.77 3.57
CA VAL A 459 9.30 24.59 4.26
C VAL A 459 8.60 23.27 3.93
N ARG A 460 7.49 23.34 3.17
CA ARG A 460 6.68 22.20 2.72
C ARG A 460 6.74 22.00 1.20
N TYR A 461 7.39 22.92 0.47
CA TYR A 461 7.41 22.95 -0.99
C TYR A 461 6.03 22.93 -1.64
N LEU A 462 5.06 23.59 -0.98
CA LEU A 462 3.68 23.67 -1.47
C LEU A 462 3.53 24.84 -2.43
N VAL A 463 3.10 24.58 -3.66
CA VAL A 463 2.91 25.58 -4.70
C VAL A 463 1.47 25.57 -5.19
N GLU A 464 0.99 26.73 -5.62
CA GLU A 464 -0.31 26.82 -6.28
C GLU A 464 -0.23 26.23 -7.69
N VAL A 465 -1.23 25.43 -8.06
CA VAL A 465 -1.37 24.87 -9.41
C VAL A 465 -2.78 25.13 -9.92
N ASP A 466 -2.91 25.69 -11.13
CA ASP A 466 -4.23 25.88 -11.74
C ASP A 466 -4.88 24.53 -12.02
N GLU A 467 -6.17 24.43 -11.69
CA GLU A 467 -6.96 23.22 -11.92
C GLU A 467 -7.05 22.88 -13.41
N ASP A 468 -6.95 23.89 -14.29
CA ASP A 468 -6.87 23.69 -15.73
C ASP A 468 -5.64 22.86 -16.15
N TRP A 469 -4.50 23.03 -15.47
CA TRP A 469 -3.31 22.18 -15.71
C TRP A 469 -3.55 20.76 -15.23
N GLN A 470 -4.15 20.59 -14.05
CA GLN A 470 -4.50 19.29 -13.51
C GLN A 470 -5.49 18.54 -14.42
N LYS A 471 -6.52 19.23 -14.92
CA LYS A 471 -7.47 18.68 -15.88
C LYS A 471 -6.79 18.26 -17.18
N ARG A 472 -5.88 19.09 -17.72
CA ARG A 472 -5.12 18.75 -18.94
C ARG A 472 -4.28 17.48 -18.76
N VAL A 473 -3.57 17.32 -17.65
CA VAL A 473 -2.77 16.10 -17.43
C VAL A 473 -3.65 14.87 -17.20
N LEU A 474 -4.81 15.01 -16.55
CA LEU A 474 -5.77 13.91 -16.40
C LEU A 474 -6.38 13.48 -17.74
N ILE A 475 -6.68 14.42 -18.64
CA ILE A 475 -7.13 14.13 -20.01
C ILE A 475 -6.07 13.31 -20.75
N LYS A 476 -4.81 13.74 -20.72
CA LYS A 476 -3.68 13.02 -21.33
C LYS A 476 -3.52 11.61 -20.75
N ALA A 477 -3.69 11.46 -19.43
CA ALA A 477 -3.67 10.15 -18.77
C ALA A 477 -4.80 9.24 -19.25
N PHE A 478 -6.03 9.76 -19.32
CA PHE A 478 -7.17 9.03 -19.85
C PHE A 478 -6.97 8.62 -21.32
N GLU A 479 -6.30 9.44 -22.11
CA GLU A 479 -5.98 9.15 -23.52
C GLU A 479 -4.79 8.17 -23.67
N GLY A 480 -4.11 7.82 -22.57
CA GLY A 480 -3.00 6.87 -22.55
C GLY A 480 -1.66 7.49 -22.96
N GLU A 481 -1.51 8.81 -22.95
CA GLU A 481 -0.25 9.48 -23.32
C GLU A 481 0.92 9.16 -22.38
N PHE A 482 0.61 8.77 -21.14
CA PHE A 482 1.59 8.35 -20.12
C PHE A 482 1.78 6.83 -20.09
N ASP A 483 1.11 6.07 -20.94
CA ASP A 483 1.25 4.61 -20.98
C ASP A 483 2.51 4.26 -21.78
N LYS A 484 3.67 4.52 -21.16
CA LYS A 484 4.99 4.39 -21.77
C LYS A 484 5.95 3.61 -20.88
N VAL A 485 7.05 3.18 -21.49
CA VAL A 485 8.19 2.55 -20.84
C VAL A 485 9.48 3.19 -21.30
N ALA A 486 10.50 3.19 -20.45
CA ALA A 486 11.82 3.72 -20.77
C ALA A 486 12.64 2.66 -21.52
N ASP A 487 13.31 3.05 -22.60
CA ASP A 487 14.22 2.20 -23.36
C ASP A 487 15.44 3.01 -23.83
N LEU A 488 16.55 2.34 -24.14
CA LEU A 488 17.67 2.98 -24.83
C LEU A 488 17.65 2.53 -26.28
N ARG A 489 17.48 3.49 -27.19
CA ARG A 489 17.53 3.28 -28.64
C ARG A 489 18.67 4.08 -29.20
N GLN A 490 19.58 3.42 -29.90
CA GLN A 490 20.80 4.05 -30.42
C GLN A 490 21.63 4.79 -29.34
N GLY A 491 21.54 4.33 -28.08
CA GLY A 491 22.26 4.94 -26.95
C GLY A 491 21.54 6.12 -26.28
N GLU A 492 20.38 6.54 -26.79
CA GLU A 492 19.58 7.63 -26.24
C GLU A 492 18.36 7.11 -25.46
N LEU A 493 18.04 7.80 -24.37
CA LEU A 493 16.86 7.52 -23.56
C LEU A 493 15.60 7.93 -24.33
N THR A 494 14.73 6.97 -24.56
CA THR A 494 13.46 7.15 -25.28
C THR A 494 12.30 6.56 -24.49
N PHE A 495 11.10 7.09 -24.73
CA PHE A 495 9.87 6.57 -24.14
C PHE A 495 9.01 5.92 -25.22
N VAL A 496 8.84 4.61 -25.10
CA VAL A 496 8.10 3.77 -26.04
C VAL A 496 6.71 3.53 -25.46
N SER A 497 5.65 3.63 -26.26
CA SER A 497 4.30 3.34 -25.76
C SER A 497 4.17 1.87 -25.34
N CYS A 498 3.33 1.58 -24.34
CA CYS A 498 3.05 0.21 -23.91
C CYS A 498 2.43 -0.62 -25.06
N ALA A 499 1.67 0.01 -25.95
CA ALA A 499 1.13 -0.64 -27.15
C ALA A 499 2.25 -1.05 -28.13
N GLU A 500 3.25 -0.20 -28.35
CA GLU A 500 4.41 -0.52 -29.18
C GLU A 500 5.30 -1.58 -28.52
N LYS A 501 5.52 -1.51 -27.21
CA LYS A 501 6.25 -2.54 -26.44
C LYS A 501 5.66 -3.94 -26.62
N THR A 502 4.33 -4.06 -26.70
CA THR A 502 3.67 -5.34 -26.96
C THR A 502 3.92 -5.85 -28.39
N ARG A 503 4.10 -4.93 -29.35
CA ARG A 503 4.34 -5.24 -30.77
C ARG A 503 5.82 -5.46 -31.10
N MET A 504 6.73 -4.79 -30.39
CA MET A 504 8.17 -4.76 -30.67
C MET A 504 8.98 -5.10 -29.41
N LYS A 505 10.08 -5.83 -29.59
CA LYS A 505 11.02 -6.10 -28.50
C LYS A 505 11.76 -4.81 -28.13
N LEU A 506 11.86 -4.53 -26.83
CA LEU A 506 12.71 -3.46 -26.30
C LEU A 506 14.18 -3.71 -26.66
N GLU A 507 14.92 -2.67 -27.01
CA GLU A 507 16.31 -2.78 -27.48
C GLU A 507 17.30 -3.00 -26.33
N SER A 508 16.95 -2.53 -25.14
CA SER A 508 17.82 -2.58 -23.95
C SER A 508 17.21 -3.37 -22.81
N SER A 509 18.04 -3.79 -21.85
CA SER A 509 17.57 -4.34 -20.57
C SER A 509 17.22 -3.22 -19.59
N SER A 510 16.40 -3.51 -18.57
CA SER A 510 16.11 -2.55 -17.50
C SER A 510 17.39 -2.10 -16.79
N LYS A 511 18.38 -3.00 -16.63
CA LYS A 511 19.71 -2.68 -16.09
C LYS A 511 20.41 -1.59 -16.89
N SER A 512 20.48 -1.74 -18.21
CA SER A 512 21.15 -0.77 -19.07
C SER A 512 20.48 0.60 -19.02
N VAL A 513 19.13 0.62 -19.06
CA VAL A 513 18.34 1.85 -18.91
C VAL A 513 18.61 2.50 -17.55
N ALA A 514 18.57 1.74 -16.46
CA ALA A 514 18.81 2.26 -15.11
C ALA A 514 20.23 2.81 -14.93
N MET A 515 21.24 2.13 -15.47
CA MET A 515 22.62 2.63 -15.49
C MET A 515 22.76 3.94 -16.25
N HIS A 516 22.10 4.06 -17.40
CA HIS A 516 22.08 5.30 -18.18
C HIS A 516 21.39 6.43 -17.42
N ILE A 517 20.19 6.20 -16.87
CA ILE A 517 19.47 7.18 -16.04
C ILE A 517 20.36 7.66 -14.89
N ARG A 518 20.99 6.74 -14.15
CA ARG A 518 21.84 7.10 -13.01
C ARG A 518 23.08 7.90 -13.45
N LYS A 519 23.69 7.54 -14.58
CA LYS A 519 24.82 8.30 -15.14
C LYS A 519 24.40 9.74 -15.50
N CYS A 520 23.29 9.91 -16.20
CA CYS A 520 22.78 11.22 -16.58
C CYS A 520 22.37 12.05 -15.36
N LEU A 521 21.75 11.42 -14.34
CA LEU A 521 21.43 12.11 -13.10
C LEU A 521 22.67 12.63 -12.37
N LEU A 522 23.72 11.82 -12.25
CA LEU A 522 24.99 12.26 -11.67
C LEU A 522 25.61 13.44 -12.45
N SER A 523 25.46 13.44 -13.77
CA SER A 523 25.89 14.56 -14.63
C SER A 523 25.12 15.85 -14.31
N GLU A 524 23.80 15.78 -14.14
CA GLU A 524 22.98 16.95 -13.77
C GLU A 524 23.35 17.49 -12.38
N TYR A 525 23.61 16.62 -11.40
CA TYR A 525 24.11 17.07 -10.08
C TYR A 525 25.50 17.72 -10.19
N ALA A 526 26.38 17.22 -11.06
CA ALA A 526 27.69 17.82 -11.28
C ALA A 526 27.59 19.22 -11.94
N LYS A 527 26.68 19.39 -12.90
CA LYS A 527 26.42 20.70 -13.53
C LYS A 527 25.94 21.74 -12.53
N ASP A 528 25.10 21.35 -11.57
CA ASP A 528 24.66 22.27 -10.51
C ASP A 528 25.84 22.74 -9.63
N VAL A 529 26.81 21.86 -9.34
CA VAL A 529 28.07 22.27 -8.67
C VAL A 529 28.82 23.31 -9.50
N GLU A 530 29.02 23.06 -10.79
CA GLU A 530 29.80 23.93 -11.68
C GLU A 530 29.15 25.31 -11.87
N THR A 531 27.81 25.36 -11.87
CA THR A 531 27.03 26.59 -12.08
C THR A 531 26.71 27.35 -10.79
N GLY A 532 27.07 26.80 -9.62
CA GLY A 532 26.77 27.39 -8.30
C GLY A 532 25.27 27.44 -7.99
N MET A 533 24.50 26.49 -8.55
CA MET A 533 23.03 26.43 -8.53
C MET A 533 22.42 25.54 -7.45
#